data_AF-A0A1F3IP75-F1
#
_entry.id   AF-A0A1F3IP75-F1
#
_cell.length_a   1.000
_cell.length_b   1.000
_cell.length_c   1.000
_cell.angle_alpha   90.00
_cell.angle_beta   90.00
_cell.angle_gamma   90.00
#
_symmetry.space_group_name_H-M   'P 1'
#
loop_
_entity.id
_entity.type
_entity.pdbx_description
1 polymer ?
#
loop_
_entity_poly.entity_id
_entity_poly.type
_entity_poly.pdbx_seq_one_letter_code
_entity_poly.pdbx_strand_id
1 'polypeptide(L)'
;MKFSVLIFFLIVLILFSCKRNHEKDLNYIHLEQISKRLASDLTNVEKDLLNAAQIIQHKIDFEKGIDWEKQHRYILNQNNVLSAQSDENNCAVFLPSGIEVTQKLKKTIINSEPIDTLLIDICYKNRIVNQVYFLDTNSFLRIFPYINVGKQFLPTIRLTEFNTYKTIASKPFFENKAYWINDPYADPSGRGWIISCVSPLYYHDQFFGIISADIMLKSICEKHLSSESEMFIIINTNGELLSCTKKAASFLKIPLKNDYPYYKPFTEDIFLSGNPSLLNSHKKNIRKAVKSLIQGKNMVELIYESNKTIIYSSKIKETNWLLLKIIN
;
A
#
# COMPACT_ATOMS: atom_id res chain seq x y z
N MET A 1 35.63 23.55 -66.77
CA MET A 1 34.96 24.34 -65.70
C MET A 1 33.67 23.64 -65.25
N LYS A 2 33.78 22.56 -64.48
CA LYS A 2 32.63 21.81 -63.92
C LYS A 2 33.08 21.08 -62.66
N PHE A 3 33.38 21.77 -61.56
CA PHE A 3 33.63 21.06 -60.29
C PHE A 3 33.43 21.89 -59.00
N SER A 4 32.91 23.12 -59.06
CA SER A 4 32.84 23.99 -57.88
C SER A 4 31.43 24.22 -57.30
N VAL A 5 30.37 23.65 -57.90
CA VAL A 5 28.98 23.91 -57.46
C VAL A 5 28.41 22.77 -56.60
N LEU A 6 29.03 21.59 -56.59
CA LEU A 6 28.47 20.42 -55.90
C LEU A 6 28.79 20.34 -54.40
N ILE A 7 29.79 21.09 -53.92
CA ILE A 7 30.23 21.00 -52.51
C ILE A 7 29.41 21.92 -51.58
N PHE A 8 28.79 22.98 -52.13
CA PHE A 8 27.96 23.88 -51.30
C PHE A 8 26.58 23.28 -50.96
N PHE A 9 26.10 22.31 -51.73
CA PHE A 9 24.82 21.64 -51.47
C PHE A 9 24.89 20.53 -50.41
N LEU A 10 26.09 20.02 -50.10
CA LEU A 10 26.24 18.94 -49.11
C LEU A 10 26.39 19.46 -47.67
N ILE A 11 26.77 20.73 -47.48
CA ILE A 11 26.95 21.33 -46.15
C ILE A 11 25.64 21.92 -45.61
N VAL A 12 24.71 22.30 -46.48
CA VAL A 12 23.38 22.82 -46.06
C VAL A 12 22.44 21.70 -45.59
N LEU A 13 22.66 20.45 -46.01
CA LEU A 13 21.87 19.29 -45.55
C LEU A 13 22.26 18.78 -44.15
N ILE A 14 23.41 19.18 -43.60
CA ILE A 14 23.85 18.78 -42.26
C ILE A 14 23.31 19.73 -41.17
N LEU A 15 22.88 20.94 -41.54
CA LEU A 15 22.26 21.90 -40.59
C LEU A 15 20.75 21.68 -40.38
N PHE A 16 20.13 20.77 -41.14
CA PHE A 16 18.78 20.23 -40.85
C PHE A 16 18.83 18.87 -40.12
N SER A 17 19.94 18.54 -39.46
CA SER A 17 19.85 17.68 -38.29
C SER A 17 19.13 18.47 -37.20
N CYS A 18 17.80 18.55 -37.32
CA CYS A 18 16.91 18.87 -36.23
C CYS A 18 17.37 18.04 -35.03
N LYS A 19 18.13 18.67 -34.13
CA LYS A 19 18.03 18.38 -32.71
C LYS A 19 16.55 18.63 -32.39
N ARG A 20 15.72 17.60 -32.58
CA ARG A 20 14.56 17.36 -31.73
C ARG A 20 15.16 17.21 -30.33
N ASN A 21 15.46 18.34 -29.70
CA ASN A 21 15.30 18.42 -28.27
C ASN A 21 13.85 17.97 -28.08
N HIS A 22 13.68 16.72 -27.66
CA HIS A 22 12.42 16.28 -27.10
C HIS A 22 12.22 17.18 -25.89
N GLU A 23 11.59 18.33 -26.10
CA GLU A 23 10.85 19.00 -25.04
C GLU A 23 9.94 17.91 -24.50
N LYS A 24 10.34 17.36 -23.35
CA LYS A 24 9.57 16.32 -22.69
C LYS A 24 8.19 16.92 -22.47
N ASP A 25 7.18 16.25 -23.00
CA ASP A 25 5.79 16.68 -22.88
C ASP A 25 5.47 17.05 -21.43
N LEU A 26 5.00 18.27 -21.19
CA LEU A 26 4.72 18.78 -19.84
C LEU A 26 3.74 17.87 -19.08
N ASN A 27 2.81 17.20 -19.77
CA ASN A 27 1.90 16.24 -19.17
C ASN A 27 2.62 14.98 -18.69
N TYR A 28 3.58 14.51 -19.48
CA TYR A 28 4.42 13.38 -19.09
C TYR A 28 5.34 13.73 -17.92
N ILE A 29 5.96 14.91 -17.93
CA ILE A 29 6.79 15.39 -16.81
C ILE A 29 5.95 15.47 -15.54
N HIS A 30 4.75 16.05 -15.62
CA HIS A 30 3.85 16.14 -14.47
C HIS A 30 3.52 14.74 -13.91
N LEU A 31 3.18 13.80 -14.80
CA LEU A 31 2.90 12.41 -14.43
C LEU A 31 4.10 11.72 -13.76
N GLU A 32 5.31 11.87 -14.32
CA GLU A 32 6.54 11.32 -13.73
C GLU A 32 6.79 11.90 -12.34
N GLN A 33 6.53 13.19 -12.12
CA GLN A 33 6.69 13.81 -10.80
C GLN A 33 5.72 13.25 -9.77
N ILE A 34 4.45 13.06 -10.12
CA ILE A 34 3.46 12.43 -9.23
C ILE A 34 3.90 11.00 -8.89
N SER A 35 4.26 10.21 -9.91
CA SER A 35 4.72 8.83 -9.75
C SER A 35 5.96 8.74 -8.84
N LYS A 36 6.91 9.67 -8.97
CA LYS A 36 8.11 9.73 -8.11
C LYS A 36 7.78 10.10 -6.67
N ARG A 37 6.84 11.03 -6.45
CA ARG A 37 6.40 11.39 -5.09
C ARG A 37 5.72 10.21 -4.40
N LEU A 38 4.82 9.52 -5.11
CA LEU A 38 4.15 8.32 -4.59
C LEU A 38 5.17 7.21 -4.28
N ALA A 39 6.08 6.93 -5.21
CA ALA A 39 7.17 5.96 -5.00
C ALA A 39 8.03 6.31 -3.78
N SER A 40 8.35 7.60 -3.61
CA SER A 40 9.11 8.09 -2.46
C SER A 40 8.36 7.89 -1.14
N ASP A 41 7.06 8.13 -1.11
CA ASP A 41 6.26 7.92 0.10
C ASP A 41 6.20 6.44 0.49
N LEU A 42 5.98 5.54 -0.49
CA LEU A 42 6.00 4.10 -0.24
C LEU A 42 7.39 3.63 0.25
N THR A 43 8.45 4.13 -0.37
CA THR A 43 9.84 3.86 0.08
C THR A 43 10.08 4.34 1.52
N ASN A 44 9.50 5.48 1.92
CA ASN A 44 9.64 6.00 3.27
C ASN A 44 8.90 5.13 4.29
N VAL A 45 7.69 4.65 3.95
CA VAL A 45 6.95 3.69 4.79
C VAL A 45 7.76 2.42 5.00
N GLU A 46 8.34 1.86 3.95
CA GLU A 46 9.20 0.68 4.03
C GLU A 46 10.41 0.89 4.96
N LYS A 47 11.08 2.05 4.84
CA LYS A 47 12.22 2.40 5.72
C LYS A 47 11.81 2.55 7.19
N ASP A 48 10.70 3.24 7.45
CA ASP A 48 10.20 3.46 8.80
C ASP A 48 9.80 2.13 9.46
N LEU A 49 9.16 1.24 8.71
CA LEU A 49 8.77 -0.08 9.16
C LEU A 49 9.99 -0.97 9.47
N LEU A 50 11.01 -0.95 8.60
CA LEU A 50 12.27 -1.66 8.83
C LEU A 50 13.02 -1.16 10.06
N ASN A 51 13.06 0.16 10.26
CA ASN A 51 13.67 0.75 11.44
C ASN A 51 12.91 0.34 12.72
N ALA A 52 11.57 0.34 12.69
CA ALA A 52 10.77 -0.15 13.80
C ALA A 52 11.00 -1.64 14.07
N ALA A 53 11.06 -2.48 13.04
CA ALA A 53 11.39 -3.89 13.18
C ALA A 53 12.74 -4.10 13.86
N GLN A 54 13.78 -3.37 13.43
CA GLN A 54 15.11 -3.43 14.07
C GLN A 54 15.09 -3.01 15.54
N ILE A 55 14.36 -1.95 15.87
CA ILE A 55 14.20 -1.50 17.26
C ILE A 55 13.50 -2.59 18.10
N ILE A 56 12.42 -3.17 17.59
CA ILE A 56 11.68 -4.22 18.30
C ILE A 56 12.57 -5.43 18.57
N GLN A 57 13.31 -5.90 17.56
CA GLN A 57 14.13 -7.11 17.69
C GLN A 57 15.35 -6.94 18.60
N HIS A 58 15.97 -5.75 18.60
CA HIS A 58 17.28 -5.54 19.24
C HIS A 58 17.25 -4.68 20.50
N LYS A 59 16.20 -3.89 20.72
CA LYS A 59 16.11 -2.97 21.87
C LYS A 59 15.02 -3.33 22.86
N ILE A 60 14.07 -4.18 22.48
CA ILE A 60 13.04 -4.66 23.39
C ILE A 60 13.48 -6.00 23.97
N ASP A 61 13.66 -6.04 25.29
CA ASP A 61 13.91 -7.26 26.02
C ASP A 61 12.58 -7.94 26.38
N PHE A 62 12.17 -8.90 25.55
CA PHE A 62 10.97 -9.69 25.79
C PHE A 62 11.09 -10.66 26.96
N GLU A 63 12.30 -10.94 27.46
CA GLU A 63 12.52 -11.83 28.61
C GLU A 63 12.60 -11.10 29.96
N LYS A 64 12.63 -9.75 29.94
CA LYS A 64 12.62 -8.91 31.13
C LYS A 64 11.55 -9.35 32.11
N GLY A 65 11.94 -9.49 33.38
CA GLY A 65 11.04 -9.84 34.48
C GLY A 65 9.90 -8.82 34.62
N ILE A 66 8.68 -9.33 34.85
CA ILE A 66 7.46 -8.53 34.97
C ILE A 66 6.75 -8.83 36.29
N ASP A 67 5.95 -7.87 36.75
CA ASP A 67 5.02 -8.05 37.86
C ASP A 67 3.59 -8.00 37.31
N TRP A 68 3.12 -9.15 36.80
CA TRP A 68 1.82 -9.26 36.13
C TRP A 68 0.65 -8.90 37.03
N GLU A 69 0.69 -9.31 38.30
CA GLU A 69 -0.42 -9.12 39.24
C GLU A 69 -0.63 -7.64 39.63
N LYS A 70 0.40 -6.81 39.47
CA LYS A 70 0.32 -5.35 39.66
C LYS A 70 -0.10 -4.60 38.40
N GLN A 71 -0.27 -5.29 37.26
CA GLN A 71 -0.71 -4.64 36.04
C GLN A 71 -2.24 -4.58 35.98
N HIS A 72 -2.77 -3.37 35.82
CA HIS A 72 -4.22 -3.12 35.71
C HIS A 72 -4.64 -2.70 34.29
N ARG A 73 -3.67 -2.48 33.39
CA ARG A 73 -3.93 -2.07 32.00
C ARG A 73 -4.69 -3.11 31.18
N TYR A 74 -4.48 -4.41 31.43
CA TYR A 74 -5.06 -5.48 30.61
C TYR A 74 -6.24 -6.13 31.31
N ILE A 75 -7.35 -6.24 30.60
CA ILE A 75 -8.60 -6.80 31.11
C ILE A 75 -9.07 -7.95 30.22
N LEU A 76 -9.73 -8.93 30.83
CA LEU A 76 -10.48 -9.96 30.12
C LEU A 76 -11.95 -9.54 30.05
N ASN A 77 -12.54 -9.61 28.86
CA ASN A 77 -13.98 -9.41 28.72
C ASN A 77 -14.76 -10.72 29.00
N GLN A 78 -16.10 -10.65 28.92
CA GLN A 78 -16.99 -11.79 29.16
C GLN A 78 -16.74 -12.99 28.23
N ASN A 79 -16.09 -12.77 27.07
CA ASN A 79 -15.76 -13.80 26.09
C ASN A 79 -14.31 -14.30 26.22
N ASN A 80 -13.60 -13.98 27.31
CA ASN A 80 -12.19 -14.31 27.54
C ASN A 80 -11.23 -13.74 26.47
N VAL A 81 -11.59 -12.63 25.85
CA VAL A 81 -10.65 -11.84 25.03
C VAL A 81 -9.91 -10.89 25.94
N LEU A 82 -8.57 -10.85 25.84
CA LEU A 82 -7.77 -9.87 26.56
C LEU A 82 -7.58 -8.61 25.70
N SER A 83 -7.82 -7.45 26.30
CA SER A 83 -7.60 -6.15 25.69
C SER A 83 -6.97 -5.16 26.68
N ALA A 84 -6.35 -4.11 26.16
CA ALA A 84 -5.90 -3.00 26.99
C ALA A 84 -7.05 -2.02 27.28
N GLN A 85 -7.06 -1.42 28.46
CA GLN A 85 -7.81 -0.21 28.76
C GLN A 85 -7.10 0.96 28.07
N SER A 86 -7.58 1.35 26.90
CA SER A 86 -7.04 2.43 26.08
C SER A 86 -8.17 3.26 25.47
N ASP A 87 -7.87 4.52 25.18
CA ASP A 87 -8.78 5.42 24.46
C ASP A 87 -8.41 5.57 22.97
N GLU A 88 -9.15 6.42 22.27
CA GLU A 88 -9.05 6.64 20.82
C GLU A 88 -7.68 7.15 20.35
N ASN A 89 -6.88 7.76 21.23
CA ASN A 89 -5.57 8.32 20.90
C ASN A 89 -4.41 7.33 21.10
N ASN A 90 -4.70 6.10 21.52
CA ASN A 90 -3.72 5.11 21.90
C ASN A 90 -3.79 3.86 21.00
N CYS A 91 -2.89 2.90 21.25
CA CYS A 91 -2.97 1.60 20.59
C CYS A 91 -4.08 0.76 21.21
N ALA A 92 -4.85 0.05 20.39
CA ALA A 92 -5.70 -1.05 20.83
C ALA A 92 -4.85 -2.30 21.02
N VAL A 93 -5.29 -3.18 21.93
CA VAL A 93 -4.68 -4.50 22.16
C VAL A 93 -5.76 -5.56 22.10
N PHE A 94 -5.44 -6.69 21.46
CA PHE A 94 -6.34 -7.83 21.33
C PHE A 94 -5.57 -9.14 21.44
N LEU A 95 -6.03 -10.02 22.33
CA LEU A 95 -5.66 -11.43 22.35
C LEU A 95 -6.95 -12.26 22.24
N PRO A 96 -7.06 -13.14 21.23
CA PRO A 96 -8.22 -13.99 21.07
C PRO A 96 -8.47 -14.89 22.29
N SER A 97 -9.72 -15.30 22.45
CA SER A 97 -10.10 -16.32 23.41
C SER A 97 -9.54 -17.70 23.03
N GLY A 98 -9.42 -18.56 24.04
CA GLY A 98 -8.85 -19.90 23.89
C GLY A 98 -7.33 -19.93 23.72
N ILE A 99 -6.63 -18.81 23.95
CA ILE A 99 -5.17 -18.76 24.08
C ILE A 99 -4.82 -18.77 25.57
N GLU A 100 -3.95 -19.68 25.99
CA GLU A 100 -3.45 -19.73 27.36
C GLU A 100 -2.49 -18.56 27.63
N VAL A 101 -2.78 -17.75 28.66
CA VAL A 101 -1.95 -16.60 29.06
C VAL A 101 -0.78 -17.07 29.92
N THR A 102 0.15 -17.78 29.27
CA THR A 102 1.39 -18.31 29.88
C THR A 102 2.31 -17.19 30.38
N GLN A 103 3.30 -17.52 31.23
CA GLN A 103 4.29 -16.54 31.69
C GLN A 103 5.06 -15.88 30.52
N LYS A 104 5.38 -16.64 29.48
CA LYS A 104 6.01 -16.10 28.26
C LYS A 104 5.10 -15.09 27.57
N LEU A 105 3.82 -15.42 27.40
CA LEU A 105 2.87 -14.49 26.76
C LEU A 105 2.62 -13.24 27.62
N LYS A 106 2.55 -13.37 28.95
CA LYS A 106 2.48 -12.22 29.86
C LYS A 106 3.67 -11.29 29.66
N LYS A 107 4.89 -11.82 29.58
CA LYS A 107 6.09 -11.04 29.26
C LYS A 107 5.99 -10.37 27.89
N THR A 108 5.56 -11.07 26.84
CA THR A 108 5.33 -10.48 25.51
C THR A 108 4.37 -9.30 25.57
N ILE A 109 3.22 -9.46 26.24
CA ILE A 109 2.18 -8.44 26.37
C ILE A 109 2.76 -7.17 27.02
N ILE A 110 3.45 -7.32 28.15
CA ILE A 110 3.98 -6.20 28.94
C ILE A 110 5.21 -5.57 28.29
N ASN A 111 6.18 -6.37 27.89
CA ASN A 111 7.44 -5.88 27.33
C ASN A 111 7.26 -5.30 25.92
N SER A 112 6.14 -5.59 25.23
CA SER A 112 5.78 -4.95 23.95
C SER A 112 5.18 -3.54 24.09
N GLU A 113 4.94 -3.01 25.29
CA GLU A 113 4.36 -1.67 25.46
C GLU A 113 5.13 -0.54 24.77
N PRO A 114 6.48 -0.51 24.75
CA PRO A 114 7.25 0.50 24.01
C PRO A 114 6.99 0.51 22.49
N ILE A 115 6.40 -0.56 21.94
CA ILE A 115 6.02 -0.63 20.53
C ILE A 115 4.94 0.43 20.22
N ASP A 116 4.10 0.81 21.18
CA ASP A 116 3.04 1.81 20.98
C ASP A 116 3.59 3.10 20.36
N THR A 117 4.70 3.62 20.91
CA THR A 117 5.35 4.84 20.40
C THR A 117 5.83 4.67 18.95
N LEU A 118 6.34 3.49 18.58
CA LEU A 118 6.78 3.21 17.22
C LEU A 118 5.60 3.21 16.24
N LEU A 119 4.48 2.57 16.59
CA LEU A 119 3.29 2.53 15.73
C LEU A 119 2.70 3.93 15.53
N ILE A 120 2.63 4.70 16.62
CA ILE A 120 2.16 6.09 16.62
C ILE A 120 3.03 6.97 15.71
N ASP A 121 4.36 6.89 15.88
CA ASP A 121 5.31 7.67 15.10
C ASP A 121 5.20 7.40 13.59
N ILE A 122 5.06 6.14 13.19
CA ILE A 122 4.95 5.78 11.76
C ILE A 122 3.69 6.38 11.14
N CYS A 123 2.54 6.26 11.81
CA CYS A 123 1.28 6.85 11.35
C CYS A 123 1.38 8.38 11.25
N TYR A 124 1.96 9.07 12.23
CA TYR A 124 2.07 10.52 12.19
C TYR A 124 3.08 11.05 11.16
N LYS A 125 4.17 10.33 10.92
CA LYS A 125 5.16 10.70 9.89
C LYS A 125 4.63 10.52 8.46
N ASN A 126 3.78 9.52 8.24
CA ASN A 126 3.34 9.13 6.90
C ASN A 126 1.83 9.24 6.74
N ARG A 127 1.35 10.35 6.16
CA ARG A 127 -0.09 10.60 5.93
C ARG A 127 -0.83 9.57 5.04
N ILE A 128 -0.11 8.70 4.34
CA ILE A 128 -0.71 7.61 3.57
C ILE A 128 -0.87 6.33 4.39
N VAL A 129 -0.20 6.21 5.53
CA VAL A 129 -0.32 5.08 6.45
C VAL A 129 -1.50 5.37 7.37
N ASN A 130 -2.47 4.47 7.37
CA ASN A 130 -3.68 4.63 8.16
C ASN A 130 -3.73 3.70 9.36
N GLN A 131 -2.92 2.64 9.34
CA GLN A 131 -2.77 1.73 10.47
C GLN A 131 -1.37 1.15 10.51
N VAL A 132 -0.87 0.91 11.70
CA VAL A 132 0.31 0.07 11.92
C VAL A 132 0.03 -0.87 13.06
N TYR A 133 0.45 -2.12 12.94
CA TYR A 133 0.26 -3.11 13.99
C TYR A 133 1.44 -4.06 14.14
N PHE A 134 1.63 -4.51 15.37
CA PHE A 134 2.42 -5.66 15.75
C PHE A 134 1.49 -6.86 15.97
N LEU A 135 1.84 -8.01 15.39
CA LEU A 135 1.10 -9.26 15.52
C LEU A 135 2.05 -10.43 15.79
N ASP A 136 1.93 -11.07 16.95
CA ASP A 136 2.80 -12.19 17.35
C ASP A 136 2.27 -13.57 16.89
N THR A 137 3.00 -14.64 17.22
CA THR A 137 2.62 -16.04 16.95
C THR A 137 1.36 -16.54 17.68
N ASN A 138 0.96 -15.89 18.76
CA ASN A 138 -0.24 -16.21 19.55
C ASN A 138 -1.50 -15.47 19.06
N SER A 139 -1.42 -14.79 17.91
CA SER A 139 -2.43 -13.83 17.46
C SER A 139 -2.62 -12.64 18.43
N PHE A 140 -1.62 -12.32 19.26
CA PHE A 140 -1.62 -11.10 20.06
C PHE A 140 -1.36 -9.90 19.15
N LEU A 141 -2.34 -9.01 19.07
CA LEU A 141 -2.35 -7.82 18.25
C LEU A 141 -2.19 -6.57 19.12
N ARG A 142 -1.28 -5.69 18.71
CA ARG A 142 -1.16 -4.31 19.19
C ARG A 142 -1.23 -3.39 17.97
N ILE A 143 -2.19 -2.47 17.95
CA ILE A 143 -2.58 -1.77 16.71
C ILE A 143 -2.88 -0.29 16.94
N PHE A 144 -2.39 0.57 16.05
CA PHE A 144 -2.64 2.01 16.05
C PHE A 144 -3.19 2.47 14.70
N PRO A 145 -4.17 3.40 14.65
CA PRO A 145 -4.91 3.98 15.77
C PRO A 145 -5.82 2.98 16.46
N TYR A 146 -6.37 3.37 17.61
CA TYR A 146 -7.31 2.55 18.36
C TYR A 146 -8.48 2.10 17.49
N ILE A 147 -8.85 0.83 17.64
CA ILE A 147 -10.07 0.26 17.08
C ILE A 147 -10.81 -0.49 18.19
N ASN A 148 -12.14 -0.54 18.10
CA ASN A 148 -12.93 -1.36 19.02
C ASN A 148 -12.80 -2.84 18.65
N VAL A 149 -11.73 -3.48 19.13
CA VAL A 149 -11.38 -4.88 18.79
C VAL A 149 -12.50 -5.87 19.12
N GLY A 150 -13.30 -5.62 20.17
CA GLY A 150 -14.43 -6.47 20.54
C GLY A 150 -15.62 -6.40 19.58
N LYS A 151 -15.74 -5.31 18.81
CA LYS A 151 -16.72 -5.21 17.71
C LYS A 151 -16.14 -5.68 16.38
N GLN A 152 -14.83 -5.47 16.18
CA GLN A 152 -14.18 -5.71 14.89
C GLN A 152 -13.84 -7.18 14.67
N PHE A 153 -13.48 -7.90 15.74
CA PHE A 153 -12.99 -9.27 15.66
C PHE A 153 -13.89 -10.23 16.42
N LEU A 154 -14.08 -11.42 15.85
CA LEU A 154 -14.68 -12.53 16.60
C LEU A 154 -13.75 -12.92 17.75
N PRO A 155 -14.28 -13.26 18.94
CA PRO A 155 -13.45 -13.64 20.09
C PRO A 155 -12.44 -14.76 19.79
N THR A 156 -12.83 -15.73 18.95
CA THR A 156 -12.02 -16.91 18.63
C THR A 156 -11.14 -16.73 17.40
N ILE A 157 -11.14 -15.56 16.74
CA ILE A 157 -10.40 -15.36 15.49
C ILE A 157 -8.91 -15.64 15.69
N ARG A 158 -8.25 -16.26 14.70
CA ARG A 158 -6.80 -16.47 14.70
C ARG A 158 -6.19 -15.61 13.62
N LEU A 159 -5.68 -14.44 14.01
CA LEU A 159 -5.11 -13.46 13.08
C LEU A 159 -3.88 -14.00 12.34
N THR A 160 -3.23 -15.04 12.87
CA THR A 160 -2.13 -15.76 12.21
C THR A 160 -2.57 -16.63 11.02
N GLU A 161 -3.86 -16.88 10.83
CA GLU A 161 -4.40 -17.66 9.71
C GLU A 161 -4.66 -16.85 8.43
N PHE A 162 -4.54 -15.52 8.51
CA PHE A 162 -4.81 -14.61 7.39
C PHE A 162 -3.58 -14.39 6.51
N ASN A 163 -3.86 -13.95 5.28
CA ASN A 163 -2.89 -13.91 4.19
C ASN A 163 -1.65 -13.10 4.53
N THR A 164 -1.82 -11.93 5.15
CA THR A 164 -0.71 -11.04 5.51
C THR A 164 0.29 -11.74 6.43
N TYR A 165 -0.19 -12.45 7.46
CA TYR A 165 0.69 -13.18 8.37
C TYR A 165 1.33 -14.40 7.69
N LYS A 166 0.52 -15.26 7.04
CA LYS A 166 1.01 -16.49 6.39
C LYS A 166 2.03 -16.23 5.29
N THR A 167 1.84 -15.15 4.51
CA THR A 167 2.77 -14.76 3.44
C THR A 167 4.16 -14.43 3.99
N ILE A 168 4.22 -13.84 5.19
CA ILE A 168 5.47 -13.41 5.81
C ILE A 168 6.11 -14.52 6.64
N ALA A 169 5.30 -15.28 7.38
CA ALA A 169 5.77 -16.43 8.16
C ALA A 169 6.42 -17.52 7.29
N SER A 170 6.08 -17.57 5.99
CA SER A 170 6.69 -18.50 5.02
C SER A 170 7.98 -17.98 4.37
N LYS A 171 8.43 -16.76 4.70
CA LYS A 171 9.66 -16.18 4.13
C LYS A 171 10.93 -16.69 4.83
N PRO A 172 12.07 -16.75 4.12
CA PRO A 172 13.34 -17.18 4.72
C PRO A 172 13.80 -16.22 5.83
N PHE A 173 14.39 -16.79 6.88
CA PHE A 173 14.91 -16.08 8.06
C PHE A 173 15.94 -14.98 7.74
N PHE A 174 16.71 -15.14 6.66
CA PHE A 174 17.85 -14.26 6.36
C PHE A 174 17.49 -12.96 5.63
N GLU A 175 16.21 -12.66 5.44
CA GLU A 175 15.78 -11.48 4.71
C GLU A 175 15.39 -10.35 5.68
N ASN A 176 16.36 -9.49 6.03
CA ASN A 176 16.13 -8.20 6.70
C ASN A 176 15.50 -7.20 5.72
N LYS A 177 14.27 -7.49 5.26
CA LYS A 177 13.53 -6.66 4.31
C LYS A 177 12.04 -6.66 4.64
N ALA A 178 11.36 -5.60 4.24
CA ALA A 178 9.91 -5.57 4.23
C ALA A 178 9.38 -6.15 2.91
N TYR A 179 8.15 -6.60 2.94
CA TYR A 179 7.45 -7.18 1.81
C TYR A 179 6.15 -6.41 1.59
N TRP A 180 5.85 -6.17 0.33
CA TRP A 180 4.60 -5.54 -0.06
C TRP A 180 3.55 -6.58 -0.44
N ILE A 181 2.41 -6.54 0.24
CA ILE A 181 1.17 -7.21 -0.17
C ILE A 181 0.44 -6.24 -1.12
N ASN A 182 0.79 -6.31 -2.39
CA ASN A 182 0.42 -5.33 -3.41
C ASN A 182 -0.95 -5.56 -4.05
N ASP A 183 -1.53 -6.74 -3.87
CA ASP A 183 -2.90 -7.02 -4.27
C ASP A 183 -3.83 -6.42 -3.21
N PRO A 184 -4.62 -5.38 -3.53
CA PRO A 184 -5.37 -4.71 -2.49
C PRO A 184 -6.43 -5.62 -1.89
N TYR A 185 -6.69 -5.45 -0.61
CA TYR A 185 -7.69 -6.22 0.12
C TYR A 185 -8.47 -5.31 1.07
N ALA A 186 -9.62 -5.79 1.52
CA ALA A 186 -10.47 -5.05 2.44
C ALA A 186 -9.80 -5.02 3.82
N ASP A 187 -9.64 -3.81 4.35
CA ASP A 187 -9.05 -3.58 5.66
C ASP A 187 -9.91 -4.25 6.75
N PRO A 188 -9.35 -5.18 7.56
CA PRO A 188 -10.06 -5.82 8.66
C PRO A 188 -10.71 -4.85 9.63
N SER A 189 -10.29 -3.58 9.69
CA SER A 189 -10.86 -2.52 10.52
C SER A 189 -12.02 -1.73 9.86
N GLY A 190 -12.46 -2.10 8.65
CA GLY A 190 -13.64 -1.49 8.03
C GLY A 190 -13.39 -0.18 7.29
N ARG A 191 -12.14 0.22 7.03
CA ARG A 191 -11.85 1.55 6.50
C ARG A 191 -11.64 1.59 4.97
N GLY A 192 -11.85 0.49 4.27
CA GLY A 192 -11.83 0.42 2.80
C GLY A 192 -10.74 -0.51 2.25
N TRP A 193 -10.25 -0.19 1.05
CA TRP A 193 -9.25 -1.00 0.35
C TRP A 193 -7.84 -0.55 0.70
N ILE A 194 -7.01 -1.51 1.12
CA ILE A 194 -5.63 -1.28 1.54
C ILE A 194 -4.65 -2.15 0.76
N ILE A 195 -3.38 -1.70 0.74
CA ILE A 195 -2.21 -2.56 0.59
C ILE A 195 -1.40 -2.50 1.87
N SER A 196 -0.50 -3.46 2.06
CA SER A 196 0.32 -3.49 3.27
C SER A 196 1.80 -3.66 2.98
N CYS A 197 2.62 -2.93 3.73
CA CYS A 197 4.05 -3.15 3.87
C CYS A 197 4.27 -3.92 5.17
N VAL A 198 4.99 -5.04 5.12
CA VAL A 198 5.09 -5.97 6.26
C VAL A 198 6.53 -6.41 6.46
N SER A 199 7.04 -6.32 7.69
CA SER A 199 8.35 -6.84 8.06
C SER A 199 8.17 -8.03 9.01
N PRO A 200 8.87 -9.16 8.78
CA PRO A 200 8.97 -10.21 9.78
C PRO A 200 9.72 -9.69 11.01
N LEU A 201 9.41 -10.27 12.17
CA LEU A 201 10.10 -10.02 13.42
C LEU A 201 10.67 -11.33 13.96
N TYR A 202 11.91 -11.27 14.40
CA TYR A 202 12.63 -12.40 14.98
C TYR A 202 13.16 -12.05 16.37
N TYR A 203 13.08 -13.00 17.30
CA TYR A 203 13.66 -12.89 18.64
C TYR A 203 14.47 -14.16 18.92
N HIS A 204 15.76 -14.00 19.25
CA HIS A 204 16.72 -15.11 19.36
C HIS A 204 16.66 -16.10 18.18
N ASP A 205 16.73 -15.57 16.97
CA ASP A 205 16.70 -16.33 15.71
C ASP A 205 15.41 -17.14 15.45
N GLN A 206 14.35 -16.91 16.23
CA GLN A 206 13.04 -17.52 16.03
C GLN A 206 12.03 -16.49 15.53
N PHE A 207 11.18 -16.90 14.60
CA PHE A 207 10.07 -16.05 14.14
C PHE A 207 9.15 -15.72 15.31
N PHE A 208 9.02 -14.44 15.59
CA PHE A 208 8.30 -13.91 16.74
C PHE A 208 6.97 -13.27 16.33
N GLY A 209 6.85 -12.84 15.08
CA GLY A 209 5.65 -12.21 14.55
C GLY A 209 5.94 -11.30 13.37
N ILE A 210 5.07 -10.32 13.18
CA ILE A 210 5.20 -9.30 12.14
C ILE A 210 4.94 -7.91 12.70
N ILE A 211 5.50 -6.91 12.02
CA ILE A 211 4.99 -5.53 12.05
C ILE A 211 4.49 -5.18 10.65
N SER A 212 3.31 -4.59 10.56
CA SER A 212 2.66 -4.22 9.29
C SER A 212 2.20 -2.78 9.32
N ALA A 213 2.34 -2.08 8.20
CA ALA A 213 1.73 -0.80 7.93
C ALA A 213 0.73 -0.94 6.78
N ASP A 214 -0.51 -0.50 7.02
CA ASP A 214 -1.61 -0.56 6.06
C ASP A 214 -1.85 0.82 5.44
N ILE A 215 -1.87 0.86 4.11
CA ILE A 215 -2.01 2.06 3.28
C ILE A 215 -3.32 1.98 2.51
N MET A 216 -4.22 2.94 2.70
CA MET A 216 -5.45 3.00 1.91
C MET A 216 -5.21 3.49 0.49
N LEU A 217 -5.85 2.84 -0.48
CA LEU A 217 -5.90 3.32 -1.86
C LEU A 217 -6.47 4.74 -1.94
N LYS A 218 -7.47 5.03 -1.10
CA LYS A 218 -8.08 6.36 -1.01
C LYS A 218 -7.09 7.42 -0.54
N SER A 219 -6.28 7.15 0.48
CA SER A 219 -5.26 8.08 0.98
C SER A 219 -4.15 8.35 -0.04
N ILE A 220 -3.78 7.35 -0.85
CA ILE A 220 -2.89 7.56 -2.01
C ILE A 220 -3.52 8.56 -2.98
N CYS A 221 -4.80 8.42 -3.29
CA CYS A 221 -5.47 9.29 -4.25
C CYS A 221 -5.70 10.70 -3.73
N GLU A 222 -6.12 10.84 -2.47
CA GLU A 222 -6.30 12.14 -1.83
C GLU A 222 -4.98 12.92 -1.74
N LYS A 223 -3.85 12.25 -1.50
CA LYS A 223 -2.54 12.90 -1.43
C LYS A 223 -1.97 13.24 -2.81
N HIS A 224 -2.09 12.33 -3.78
CA HIS A 224 -1.35 12.45 -5.04
C HIS A 224 -2.18 12.86 -6.25
N LEU A 225 -3.49 12.60 -6.24
CA LEU A 225 -4.40 12.77 -7.39
C LEU A 225 -5.55 13.75 -7.08
N SER A 226 -5.37 14.68 -6.13
CA SER A 226 -6.42 15.59 -5.64
C SER A 226 -6.93 16.63 -6.64
N SER A 227 -6.36 16.68 -7.85
CA SER A 227 -6.83 17.60 -8.89
C SER A 227 -8.19 17.16 -9.46
N GLU A 228 -9.22 17.98 -9.25
CA GLU A 228 -10.55 17.74 -9.81
C GLU A 228 -10.60 17.90 -11.34
N SER A 229 -9.65 18.66 -11.91
CA SER A 229 -9.61 18.98 -13.33
C SER A 229 -8.78 17.99 -14.16
N GLU A 230 -7.98 17.14 -13.53
CA GLU A 230 -7.12 16.17 -14.21
C GLU A 230 -7.70 14.76 -14.21
N MET A 231 -7.37 14.01 -15.27
CA MET A 231 -7.81 12.63 -15.45
C MET A 231 -6.67 11.68 -15.14
N PHE A 232 -6.62 11.18 -13.90
CA PHE A 232 -5.66 10.17 -13.48
C PHE A 232 -6.31 8.83 -13.17
N ILE A 233 -5.59 7.76 -13.48
CA ILE A 233 -5.98 6.38 -13.19
C ILE A 233 -4.77 5.61 -12.67
N ILE A 234 -4.94 4.81 -11.63
CA ILE A 234 -3.96 3.81 -11.20
C ILE A 234 -4.51 2.44 -11.56
N ILE A 235 -3.70 1.64 -12.27
CA ILE A 235 -4.00 0.23 -12.58
C ILE A 235 -2.88 -0.67 -12.08
N ASN A 236 -3.19 -1.92 -11.76
CA ASN A 236 -2.18 -2.95 -11.57
C ASN A 236 -1.66 -3.49 -12.93
N THR A 237 -0.75 -4.46 -12.87
CA THR A 237 -0.16 -5.11 -14.05
C THR A 237 -1.15 -5.92 -14.88
N ASN A 238 -2.29 -6.31 -14.30
CA ASN A 238 -3.40 -7.00 -14.98
C ASN A 238 -4.40 -6.01 -15.61
N GLY A 239 -4.13 -4.70 -15.55
CA GLY A 239 -5.00 -3.64 -16.07
C GLY A 239 -6.25 -3.40 -15.23
N GLU A 240 -6.33 -3.98 -14.04
CA GLU A 240 -7.43 -3.79 -13.10
C GLU A 240 -7.31 -2.40 -12.49
N LEU A 241 -8.44 -1.69 -12.48
CA LEU A 241 -8.53 -0.38 -11.85
C LEU A 241 -8.30 -0.49 -10.35
N LEU A 242 -7.37 0.28 -9.82
CA LEU A 242 -7.16 0.40 -8.38
C LEU A 242 -7.78 1.68 -7.85
N SER A 243 -7.60 2.78 -8.57
CA SER A 243 -8.26 4.05 -8.26
C SER A 243 -8.22 5.02 -9.44
N CYS A 244 -9.05 6.06 -9.42
CA CYS A 244 -9.06 7.11 -10.42
C CYS A 244 -9.68 8.42 -9.91
N THR A 245 -9.43 9.52 -10.62
CA THR A 245 -10.15 10.77 -10.37
C THR A 245 -11.58 10.68 -10.88
N LYS A 246 -12.51 11.42 -10.26
CA LYS A 246 -13.92 11.48 -10.69
C LYS A 246 -14.05 11.84 -12.18
N LYS A 247 -13.18 12.75 -12.67
CA LYS A 247 -13.16 13.15 -14.09
C LYS A 247 -12.74 12.00 -15.01
N ALA A 248 -11.72 11.24 -14.64
CA ALA A 248 -11.30 10.06 -15.41
C ALA A 248 -12.40 8.98 -15.43
N ALA A 249 -13.04 8.74 -14.29
CA ALA A 249 -14.15 7.78 -14.19
C ALA A 249 -15.32 8.17 -15.10
N SER A 250 -15.73 9.44 -15.08
CA SER A 250 -16.77 9.97 -15.95
C SER A 250 -16.41 9.85 -17.44
N PHE A 251 -15.20 10.27 -17.82
CA PHE A 251 -14.72 10.24 -19.20
C PHE A 251 -14.67 8.81 -19.77
N LEU A 252 -14.16 7.85 -19.01
CA LEU A 252 -14.08 6.45 -19.43
C LEU A 252 -15.34 5.62 -19.10
N LYS A 253 -16.38 6.24 -18.51
CA LYS A 253 -17.62 5.57 -18.07
C LYS A 253 -17.35 4.37 -17.15
N ILE A 254 -16.42 4.56 -16.22
CA ILE A 254 -16.03 3.56 -15.22
C ILE A 254 -16.87 3.78 -13.96
N PRO A 255 -17.47 2.73 -13.37
CA PRO A 255 -18.14 2.85 -12.09
C PRO A 255 -17.10 3.16 -10.99
N LEU A 256 -17.29 4.28 -10.28
CA LEU A 256 -16.51 4.56 -9.07
C LEU A 256 -16.88 3.51 -8.01
N LYS A 257 -15.86 2.88 -7.42
CA LYS A 257 -16.10 1.91 -6.35
C LYS A 257 -16.34 2.65 -5.05
N ASN A 258 -17.36 2.23 -4.30
CA ASN A 258 -17.54 2.67 -2.93
C ASN A 258 -16.47 2.03 -2.04
N ASP A 259 -16.11 2.71 -0.94
CA ASP A 259 -15.31 2.11 0.12
C ASP A 259 -15.98 0.80 0.58
N TYR A 260 -15.20 -0.19 1.03
CA TYR A 260 -15.71 -1.45 1.57
C TYR A 260 -15.80 -1.36 3.11
N PRO A 261 -16.98 -1.03 3.67
CA PRO A 261 -17.20 -1.11 5.10
C PRO A 261 -17.47 -2.55 5.53
N TYR A 262 -16.83 -2.98 6.61
CA TYR A 262 -17.24 -4.18 7.33
C TYR A 262 -18.44 -3.84 8.22
N TYR A 263 -19.62 -4.38 7.89
CA TYR A 263 -20.83 -4.28 8.74
C TYR A 263 -20.97 -5.46 9.71
N LYS A 264 -20.07 -6.43 9.61
CA LYS A 264 -19.97 -7.61 10.47
C LYS A 264 -18.51 -7.79 10.88
N PRO A 265 -18.22 -8.50 11.99
CA PRO A 265 -16.86 -8.81 12.38
C PRO A 265 -16.07 -9.45 11.23
N PHE A 266 -14.78 -9.14 11.16
CA PHE A 266 -13.87 -9.70 10.16
C PHE A 266 -13.74 -11.22 10.34
N THR A 267 -13.87 -11.97 9.24
CA THR A 267 -13.82 -13.45 9.23
C THR A 267 -12.93 -14.03 8.15
N GLU A 268 -12.70 -13.31 7.05
CA GLU A 268 -11.93 -13.78 5.89
C GLU A 268 -11.25 -12.61 5.17
N ASP A 269 -10.11 -12.89 4.54
CA ASP A 269 -9.46 -11.95 3.63
C ASP A 269 -10.32 -11.77 2.37
N ILE A 270 -10.68 -10.51 2.08
CA ILE A 270 -11.43 -10.17 0.88
C ILE A 270 -10.52 -9.36 -0.03
N PHE A 271 -9.96 -10.01 -1.05
CA PHE A 271 -9.17 -9.33 -2.06
C PHE A 271 -10.05 -8.54 -3.01
N LEU A 272 -9.49 -7.44 -3.49
CA LEU A 272 -10.07 -6.59 -4.52
C LEU A 272 -10.12 -7.37 -5.85
N SER A 273 -11.15 -8.18 -6.02
CA SER A 273 -11.40 -9.00 -7.22
C SER A 273 -12.63 -8.50 -7.98
N GLY A 274 -12.67 -8.79 -9.29
CA GLY A 274 -13.79 -8.41 -10.16
C GLY A 274 -13.87 -6.92 -10.50
N ASN A 275 -12.78 -6.16 -10.35
CA ASN A 275 -12.77 -4.74 -10.71
C ASN A 275 -12.93 -4.54 -12.23
N PRO A 276 -13.47 -3.39 -12.67
CA PRO A 276 -13.41 -3.00 -14.06
C PRO A 276 -11.95 -2.97 -14.49
N SER A 277 -11.56 -3.95 -15.31
CA SER A 277 -10.26 -3.92 -15.98
C SER A 277 -10.40 -3.08 -17.25
N LEU A 278 -9.47 -2.15 -17.45
CA LEU A 278 -9.43 -1.40 -18.71
C LEU A 278 -9.09 -2.32 -19.89
N LEU A 279 -8.49 -3.49 -19.64
CA LEU A 279 -8.32 -4.54 -20.65
C LEU A 279 -9.64 -5.20 -21.06
N ASN A 280 -10.69 -5.09 -20.23
CA ASN A 280 -12.03 -5.59 -20.52
C ASN A 280 -13.00 -4.49 -20.99
N SER A 281 -12.51 -3.26 -21.21
CA SER A 281 -13.33 -2.15 -21.71
C SER A 281 -14.08 -2.54 -22.99
N HIS A 282 -15.34 -2.13 -23.13
CA HIS A 282 -16.11 -2.34 -24.37
C HIS A 282 -15.47 -1.66 -25.59
N LYS A 283 -14.63 -0.64 -25.38
CA LYS A 283 -13.99 0.15 -26.43
C LYS A 283 -12.63 -0.47 -26.83
N LYS A 284 -12.52 -0.97 -28.08
CA LYS A 284 -11.35 -1.72 -28.59
C LYS A 284 -10.04 -0.91 -28.58
N ASN A 285 -10.12 0.38 -28.88
CA ASN A 285 -9.02 1.34 -28.80
C ASN A 285 -8.44 1.46 -27.37
N ILE A 286 -9.28 1.53 -26.33
CA ILE A 286 -8.85 1.55 -24.93
C ILE A 286 -8.10 0.27 -24.58
N ARG A 287 -8.66 -0.90 -24.91
CA ARG A 287 -8.00 -2.20 -24.67
C ARG A 287 -6.60 -2.26 -25.29
N LYS A 288 -6.47 -1.83 -26.56
CA LYS A 288 -5.18 -1.80 -27.27
C LYS A 288 -4.19 -0.81 -26.64
N ALA A 289 -4.67 0.36 -26.25
CA ALA A 289 -3.84 1.39 -25.62
C ALA A 289 -3.28 0.87 -24.29
N VAL A 290 -4.15 0.38 -23.40
CA VAL A 290 -3.74 -0.14 -22.09
C VAL A 290 -2.80 -1.33 -22.21
N LYS A 291 -3.06 -2.27 -23.13
CA LYS A 291 -2.12 -3.38 -23.41
C LYS A 291 -0.72 -2.86 -23.78
N SER A 292 -0.65 -1.83 -24.60
CA SER A 292 0.64 -1.25 -25.03
C SER A 292 1.36 -0.54 -23.88
N LEU A 293 0.63 0.15 -23.00
CA LEU A 293 1.18 0.83 -21.82
C LEU A 293 1.71 -0.18 -20.81
N ILE A 294 0.96 -1.27 -20.54
CA ILE A 294 1.41 -2.38 -19.69
C ILE A 294 2.67 -3.04 -20.24
N GLN A 295 2.80 -3.11 -21.57
CA GLN A 295 4.01 -3.62 -22.26
C GLN A 295 5.20 -2.64 -22.23
N GLY A 296 5.07 -1.48 -21.57
CA GLY A 296 6.17 -0.55 -21.33
C GLY A 296 6.19 0.69 -22.20
N LYS A 297 5.18 0.93 -23.05
CA LYS A 297 5.05 2.25 -23.69
C LYS A 297 4.71 3.29 -22.62
N ASN A 298 5.32 4.47 -22.71
CA ASN A 298 5.06 5.59 -21.81
C ASN A 298 3.96 6.55 -22.32
N MET A 299 3.54 6.38 -23.58
CA MET A 299 2.51 7.20 -24.21
C MET A 299 1.83 6.42 -25.35
N VAL A 300 0.51 6.56 -25.47
CA VAL A 300 -0.29 6.08 -26.60
C VAL A 300 -1.29 7.15 -27.01
N GLU A 301 -1.33 7.47 -28.30
CA GLU A 301 -2.41 8.26 -28.90
C GLU A 301 -3.53 7.33 -29.42
N LEU A 302 -4.77 7.76 -29.27
CA LEU A 302 -5.95 7.09 -29.82
C LEU A 302 -7.06 8.11 -30.13
N ILE A 303 -8.06 7.68 -30.91
CA ILE A 303 -9.31 8.43 -31.06
C ILE A 303 -10.31 7.83 -30.08
N TYR A 304 -10.90 8.61 -29.18
CA TYR A 304 -11.93 8.18 -28.24
C TYR A 304 -13.15 9.13 -28.31
N GLU A 305 -14.34 8.58 -28.55
CA GLU A 305 -15.58 9.33 -28.78
C GLU A 305 -15.37 10.52 -29.76
N SER A 306 -14.70 10.24 -30.89
CA SER A 306 -14.35 11.19 -31.96
C SER A 306 -13.29 12.27 -31.62
N ASN A 307 -12.73 12.27 -30.41
CA ASN A 307 -11.66 13.19 -30.03
C ASN A 307 -10.28 12.51 -30.06
N LYS A 308 -9.24 13.27 -30.42
CA LYS A 308 -7.86 12.81 -30.25
C LYS A 308 -7.54 12.78 -28.76
N THR A 309 -7.18 11.62 -28.24
CA THR A 309 -6.85 11.39 -26.83
C THR A 309 -5.45 10.83 -26.72
N ILE A 310 -4.69 11.33 -25.76
CA ILE A 310 -3.35 10.85 -25.42
C ILE A 310 -3.39 10.27 -24.00
N ILE A 311 -2.86 9.06 -23.83
CA ILE A 311 -2.69 8.44 -22.52
C ILE A 311 -1.19 8.31 -22.25
N TYR A 312 -0.70 9.02 -21.24
CA TYR A 312 0.64 8.87 -20.70
C TYR A 312 0.62 7.82 -19.59
N SER A 313 1.74 7.12 -19.38
CA SER A 313 1.91 6.20 -18.26
C SER A 313 3.27 6.35 -17.58
N SER A 314 3.27 6.24 -16.26
CA SER A 314 4.47 6.10 -15.43
C SER A 314 4.31 4.92 -14.49
N LYS A 315 5.39 4.14 -14.30
CA LYS A 315 5.40 2.99 -13.40
C LYS A 315 5.76 3.43 -11.98
N ILE A 316 5.04 2.92 -10.99
CA ILE A 316 5.36 3.01 -9.57
C ILE A 316 6.16 1.74 -9.23
N LYS A 317 7.40 1.90 -8.77
CA LYS A 317 8.37 0.80 -8.73
C LYS A 317 8.04 -0.21 -7.62
N GLU A 318 7.57 0.29 -6.48
CA GLU A 318 7.34 -0.44 -5.23
C GLU A 318 6.18 -1.43 -5.38
N THR A 319 5.15 -1.07 -6.15
CA THR A 319 3.94 -1.87 -6.35
C THR A 319 3.82 -2.49 -7.73
N ASN A 320 4.68 -2.09 -8.68
CA ASN A 320 4.56 -2.36 -10.12
C ASN A 320 3.29 -1.78 -10.77
N TRP A 321 2.57 -0.89 -10.11
CA TRP A 321 1.39 -0.25 -10.68
C TRP A 321 1.76 0.76 -11.78
N LEU A 322 0.78 1.05 -12.63
CA LEU A 322 0.87 2.09 -13.65
C LEU A 322 -0.05 3.25 -13.27
N LEU A 323 0.53 4.43 -13.13
CA LEU A 323 -0.18 5.69 -13.06
C LEU A 323 -0.36 6.23 -14.48
N LEU A 324 -1.61 6.46 -14.87
CA LEU A 324 -2.00 6.94 -16.19
C LEU A 324 -2.50 8.39 -16.09
N LYS A 325 -2.15 9.21 -17.09
CA LYS A 325 -2.75 10.54 -17.30
C LYS A 325 -3.42 10.59 -18.67
N ILE A 326 -4.68 10.97 -18.71
CA ILE A 326 -5.45 11.11 -19.95
C ILE A 326 -5.55 12.59 -20.31
N ILE A 327 -5.25 12.92 -21.57
CA ILE A 327 -5.43 14.24 -22.18
C ILE A 327 -6.35 14.07 -23.37
N ASN A 328 -7.41 14.87 -23.47
CA ASN A 328 -8.45 14.74 -24.48
C ASN A 328 -8.78 16.05 -25.19
#